data_AF-A0A7V2EAK2-F1
#
_entry.id   AF-A0A7V2EAK2-F1
#
_cell.length_a   1.000
_cell.length_b   1.000
_cell.length_c   1.000
_cell.angle_alpha   90.00
_cell.angle_beta   90.00
_cell.angle_gamma   90.00
#
_symmetry.space_group_name_H-M   'P 1'
#
loop_
_entity.id
_entity.type
_entity.pdbx_description
1 polymer ?
#
loop_
_entity_poly.entity_id
_entity_poly.type
_entity_poly.pdbx_seq_one_letter_code
_entity_poly.pdbx_strand_id
1 'polypeptide(L)'
;MAHGGVESSSGTAAEAAATKPATEGVELPGYRLVIAEAYDLRDDDTTQRQLDRDLRRKIHQLAEELTELSFRETTIEREVSWLRRQPNVIERQLREEAVDPLTGQTRVVRRLILSIPPDVLESWTDRLRQHHAAWVHGLLLGIAATALLWIAALLSMAGLDRWTGGYRRGWIVFFGLLLTGCATAAIWSYVYLTYYIA
;
A
#
# COMPACT_ATOMS: atom_id res chain seq x y z
N MET A 1 -30.12 0.96 77.71
CA MET A 1 -28.65 0.85 77.84
C MET A 1 -28.18 0.07 76.61
N ALA A 2 -27.71 0.77 75.58
CA ALA A 2 -26.30 1.08 75.28
C ALA A 2 -25.71 0.00 74.34
N HIS A 3 -25.60 0.33 73.05
CA HIS A 3 -24.35 0.55 72.27
C HIS A 3 -23.70 -0.76 71.79
N GLY A 4 -23.63 -1.04 70.48
CA GLY A 4 -22.67 -0.51 69.50
C GLY A 4 -21.88 -1.72 68.95
N GLY A 5 -21.36 -1.83 67.71
CA GLY A 5 -21.31 -0.97 66.54
C GLY A 5 -20.83 -1.80 65.33
N VAL A 6 -21.23 -1.37 64.14
CA VAL A 6 -20.42 -1.20 62.91
C VAL A 6 -19.40 -2.30 62.53
N GLU A 7 -19.61 -2.93 61.37
CA GLU A 7 -18.55 -3.11 60.37
C GLU A 7 -19.12 -3.19 58.94
N SER A 8 -18.33 -2.66 58.02
CA SER A 8 -18.64 -2.24 56.65
C SER A 8 -18.06 -3.25 55.65
N SER A 9 -18.78 -3.61 54.58
CA SER A 9 -18.20 -4.13 53.32
C SER A 9 -19.33 -4.19 52.26
N SER A 10 -19.50 -3.18 51.40
CA SER A 10 -18.87 -3.05 50.07
C SER A 10 -18.98 -4.31 49.21
N GLY A 11 -19.95 -4.33 48.29
CA GLY A 11 -20.13 -5.42 47.33
C GLY A 11 -21.09 -5.02 46.22
N THR A 12 -20.65 -4.08 45.40
CA THR A 12 -21.20 -3.65 44.11
C THR A 12 -21.50 -4.85 43.21
N ALA A 13 -22.74 -5.33 43.22
CA ALA A 13 -23.25 -6.31 42.25
C ALA A 13 -23.86 -5.63 41.00
N ALA A 14 -23.32 -4.47 40.62
CA ALA A 14 -23.78 -3.66 39.48
C ALA A 14 -22.65 -3.35 38.48
N GLU A 15 -21.52 -4.05 38.57
CA GLU A 15 -20.33 -3.77 37.76
C GLU A 15 -19.76 -5.05 37.16
N ALA A 16 -20.48 -5.63 36.18
CA ALA A 16 -19.91 -6.52 35.16
C ALA A 16 -20.92 -6.80 34.03
N ALA A 17 -21.76 -5.83 33.66
CA ALA A 17 -22.30 -5.79 32.30
C ALA A 17 -21.22 -5.14 31.43
N ALA A 18 -20.08 -5.83 31.29
CA ALA A 18 -19.11 -5.53 30.27
C ALA A 18 -19.82 -5.79 28.93
N THR A 19 -20.35 -4.72 28.36
CA THR A 19 -20.76 -4.62 26.97
C THR A 19 -19.67 -5.25 26.14
N LYS A 20 -19.91 -6.50 25.70
CA LYS A 20 -19.14 -7.16 24.65
C LYS A 20 -18.97 -6.11 23.55
N PRO A 21 -17.74 -5.73 23.14
CA PRO A 21 -17.62 -4.93 21.94
C PRO A 21 -18.30 -5.71 20.82
N ALA A 22 -19.13 -5.02 20.04
CA ALA A 22 -19.84 -5.58 18.91
C ALA A 22 -18.83 -5.95 17.81
N THR A 23 -18.05 -7.00 18.04
CA THR A 23 -17.15 -7.63 17.08
C THR A 23 -17.89 -8.69 16.25
N GLU A 24 -19.23 -8.72 16.27
CA GLU A 24 -20.03 -9.57 15.37
C GLU A 24 -20.23 -8.87 14.02
N GLY A 25 -19.12 -8.51 13.38
CA GLY A 25 -19.09 -8.26 11.95
C GLY A 25 -19.04 -9.61 11.24
N VAL A 26 -20.22 -10.17 10.92
CA VAL A 26 -20.46 -11.35 10.06
C VAL A 26 -19.16 -12.09 9.68
N GLU A 27 -18.70 -13.01 10.54
CA GLU A 27 -17.65 -13.97 10.19
C GLU A 27 -18.22 -14.91 9.12
N LEU A 28 -18.18 -14.45 7.86
CA LEU A 28 -18.39 -15.32 6.72
C LEU A 28 -17.18 -16.26 6.65
N PRO A 29 -17.36 -17.59 6.73
CA PRO A 29 -16.25 -18.52 6.75
C PRO A 29 -15.39 -18.33 5.48
N GLY A 30 -14.09 -18.07 5.67
CA GLY A 30 -13.13 -17.87 4.59
C GLY A 30 -12.91 -16.41 4.15
N TYR A 31 -13.67 -15.44 4.67
CA TYR A 31 -13.41 -14.02 4.37
C TYR A 31 -12.25 -13.50 5.21
N ARG A 32 -11.36 -12.72 4.59
CA ARG A 32 -10.32 -11.99 5.31
C ARG A 32 -10.85 -10.60 5.67
N LEU A 33 -10.90 -10.31 6.97
CA LEU A 33 -11.37 -9.05 7.53
C LEU A 33 -10.20 -8.08 7.69
N VAL A 34 -10.29 -6.93 7.03
CA VAL A 34 -9.37 -5.81 7.23
C VAL A 34 -10.13 -4.72 7.98
N ILE A 35 -9.72 -4.48 9.24
CA ILE A 35 -10.36 -3.51 10.12
C ILE A 35 -9.41 -2.31 10.25
N ALA A 36 -9.87 -1.14 9.83
CA ALA A 36 -9.21 0.14 10.06
C ALA A 36 -10.04 0.97 11.05
N GLU A 37 -9.38 1.57 12.03
CA GLU A 37 -10.04 2.33 13.09
C GLU A 37 -9.44 3.73 13.18
N ALA A 38 -10.29 4.75 13.29
CA ALA A 38 -9.87 6.11 13.59
C ALA A 38 -10.65 6.64 14.80
N TYR A 39 -9.92 7.24 15.74
CA TYR A 39 -10.44 7.80 16.98
C TYR A 39 -10.41 9.33 16.87
N ASP A 40 -11.55 9.99 16.96
CA ASP A 40 -11.58 11.47 16.99
C ASP A 40 -12.68 12.00 17.93
N LEU A 41 -12.41 13.17 18.52
CA LEU A 41 -13.36 13.91 19.35
C LEU A 41 -14.23 14.86 18.51
N ARG A 42 -13.83 15.12 17.26
CA ARG A 42 -14.51 16.03 16.34
C ARG A 42 -14.70 15.30 15.02
N ASP A 43 -15.94 15.21 14.57
CA ASP A 43 -16.33 14.48 13.37
C ASP A 43 -15.92 15.25 12.08
N ASP A 44 -14.60 15.43 11.88
CA ASP A 44 -14.02 16.32 10.88
C ASP A 44 -13.40 15.54 9.70
N ASP A 45 -13.13 16.24 8.59
CA ASP A 45 -12.44 15.72 7.40
C ASP A 45 -11.06 15.08 7.73
N THR A 46 -10.45 15.48 8.85
CA THR A 46 -9.18 14.93 9.34
C THR A 46 -9.32 13.48 9.78
N THR A 47 -10.46 13.10 10.36
CA THR A 47 -10.74 11.73 10.80
C THR A 47 -10.86 10.78 9.61
N GLN A 48 -11.52 11.22 8.52
CA GLN A 48 -11.62 10.44 7.28
C GLN A 48 -10.24 10.19 6.66
N ARG A 49 -9.38 11.21 6.61
CA ARG A 49 -8.00 11.04 6.10
C ARG A 49 -7.14 10.15 6.98
N GLN A 50 -7.40 10.09 8.29
CA GLN A 50 -6.72 9.13 9.18
C GLN A 50 -7.21 7.71 8.95
N LEU A 51 -8.53 7.52 8.84
CA LEU A 51 -9.16 6.25 8.55
C LEU A 51 -8.67 5.65 7.22
N ASP A 52 -8.63 6.45 6.15
CA ASP A 52 -8.13 6.00 4.84
C ASP A 52 -6.63 5.66 4.89
N ARG A 53 -5.82 6.42 5.66
CA ARG A 53 -4.39 6.10 5.85
C ARG A 53 -4.20 4.80 6.61
N ASP A 54 -5.00 4.55 7.65
CA ASP A 54 -4.90 3.32 8.42
C ASP A 54 -5.36 2.10 7.59
N LEU A 55 -6.45 2.25 6.82
CA LEU A 55 -6.88 1.22 5.86
C LEU A 55 -5.77 0.89 4.86
N ARG A 56 -5.14 1.91 4.26
CA ARG A 56 -4.03 1.71 3.32
C ARG A 56 -2.87 0.97 3.96
N ARG A 57 -2.51 1.34 5.19
CA ARG A 57 -1.46 0.65 5.94
C ARG A 57 -1.81 -0.81 6.20
N LYS A 58 -3.04 -1.11 6.59
CA LYS A 58 -3.50 -2.49 6.81
C LYS A 58 -3.51 -3.31 5.53
N ILE A 59 -3.93 -2.72 4.41
CA ILE A 59 -3.89 -3.37 3.10
C ILE A 59 -2.44 -3.57 2.64
N HIS A 60 -1.54 -2.62 2.88
CA HIS A 60 -0.11 -2.75 2.61
C HIS A 60 0.48 -3.94 3.38
N GLN A 61 0.26 -4.00 4.70
CA GLN A 61 0.69 -5.13 5.54
C GLN A 61 0.13 -6.46 5.04
N LEU A 62 -1.16 -6.48 4.67
CA LEU A 62 -1.79 -7.68 4.13
C LEU A 62 -1.15 -8.12 2.80
N ALA A 63 -0.83 -7.18 1.91
CA ALA A 63 -0.16 -7.46 0.66
C ALA A 63 1.25 -8.04 0.88
N GLU A 64 2.01 -7.48 1.82
CA GLU A 64 3.33 -7.99 2.21
C GLU A 64 3.22 -9.40 2.82
N GLU A 65 2.23 -9.66 3.67
CA GLU A 65 2.01 -10.99 4.26
C GLU A 65 1.64 -12.06 3.22
N LEU A 66 0.84 -11.70 2.20
CA LEU A 66 0.38 -12.66 1.18
C LEU A 66 1.45 -12.99 0.13
N THR A 67 2.32 -12.03 -0.16
CA THR A 67 3.27 -12.15 -1.26
C THR A 67 4.73 -12.20 -0.81
N GLU A 68 5.03 -11.83 0.43
CA GLU A 68 6.39 -11.63 0.96
C GLU A 68 7.18 -10.54 0.22
N LEU A 69 6.49 -9.66 -0.51
CA LEU A 69 7.07 -8.60 -1.32
C LEU A 69 6.71 -7.24 -0.74
N SER A 70 7.64 -6.29 -0.81
CA SER A 70 7.37 -4.91 -0.42
C SER A 70 6.83 -4.11 -1.61
N PHE A 71 5.75 -3.36 -1.36
CA PHE A 71 5.10 -2.52 -2.36
C PHE A 71 5.24 -1.04 -2.00
N ARG A 72 5.27 -0.19 -3.02
CA ARG A 72 5.25 1.25 -2.87
C ARG A 72 3.84 1.73 -2.50
N GLU A 73 3.77 2.79 -1.70
CA GLU A 73 2.51 3.40 -1.28
C GLU A 73 1.57 3.67 -2.46
N THR A 74 2.06 4.29 -3.54
CA THR A 74 1.27 4.61 -4.74
C THR A 74 0.65 3.39 -5.42
N THR A 75 1.32 2.24 -5.35
CA THR A 75 0.78 0.97 -5.88
C THR A 75 -0.36 0.50 -4.98
N ILE A 76 -0.17 0.54 -3.67
CA ILE A 76 -1.23 0.18 -2.71
C ILE A 76 -2.45 1.08 -2.87
N GLU A 77 -2.29 2.38 -3.06
CA GLU A 77 -3.42 3.28 -3.29
C GLU A 77 -4.32 2.82 -4.45
N ARG A 78 -3.70 2.38 -5.55
CA ARG A 78 -4.43 1.84 -6.71
C ARG A 78 -5.08 0.51 -6.38
N GLU A 79 -4.38 -0.36 -5.67
CA GLU A 79 -4.89 -1.68 -5.28
C GLU A 79 -6.06 -1.58 -4.28
N VAL A 80 -6.04 -0.61 -3.35
CA VAL A 80 -7.21 -0.30 -2.51
C VAL A 80 -8.41 0.08 -3.39
N SER A 81 -8.20 0.93 -4.39
CA SER A 81 -9.26 1.34 -5.32
C SER A 81 -9.77 0.18 -6.19
N TRP A 82 -8.92 -0.82 -6.45
CA TRP A 82 -9.29 -2.02 -7.19
C TRP A 82 -10.11 -2.98 -6.31
N LEU A 83 -9.69 -3.19 -5.06
CA LEU A 83 -10.40 -4.00 -4.06
C LEU A 83 -11.83 -3.48 -3.84
N ARG A 84 -12.00 -2.16 -3.67
CA ARG A 84 -13.32 -1.53 -3.52
C ARG A 84 -14.25 -1.74 -4.73
N ARG A 85 -13.71 -2.08 -5.91
CA ARG A 85 -14.49 -2.36 -7.14
C ARG A 85 -14.80 -3.84 -7.34
N GLN A 86 -14.25 -4.73 -6.52
CA GLN A 86 -14.47 -6.16 -6.71
C GLN A 86 -15.86 -6.58 -6.24
N PRO A 87 -16.48 -7.56 -6.92
CA PRO A 87 -17.76 -8.10 -6.49
C PRO A 87 -17.61 -8.76 -5.11
N ASN A 88 -18.65 -8.63 -4.28
CA ASN A 88 -18.75 -9.24 -2.95
C ASN A 88 -17.72 -8.74 -1.91
N VAL A 89 -16.93 -7.72 -2.22
CA VAL A 89 -16.19 -6.95 -1.22
C VAL A 89 -17.18 -6.04 -0.52
N ILE A 90 -17.38 -6.25 0.78
CA ILE A 90 -18.32 -5.44 1.58
C ILE A 90 -17.51 -4.45 2.40
N GLU A 91 -17.72 -3.16 2.12
CA GLU A 91 -17.23 -2.05 2.92
C GLU A 91 -18.34 -1.64 3.90
N ARG A 92 -18.09 -1.80 5.20
CA ARG A 92 -18.98 -1.32 6.26
C ARG A 92 -18.30 -0.22 7.04
N GLN A 93 -18.95 0.93 7.07
CA GLN A 93 -18.57 2.03 7.94
C GLN A 93 -19.45 1.96 9.19
N LEU A 94 -18.84 1.67 10.33
CA LEU A 94 -19.50 1.80 11.63
C LEU A 94 -19.08 3.11 12.27
N ARG A 95 -20.06 3.83 12.81
CA ARG A 95 -19.86 4.99 13.66
C ARG A 95 -20.42 4.64 15.02
N GLU A 96 -19.54 4.56 16.02
CA GLU A 96 -19.91 4.35 17.41
C GLU A 96 -19.63 5.64 18.19
N GLU A 97 -20.63 6.14 18.89
CA GLU A 97 -20.45 7.29 19.79
C GLU A 97 -20.33 6.76 21.22
N ALA A 98 -19.15 6.93 21.80
CA ALA A 98 -18.84 6.50 23.16
C ALA A 98 -18.63 7.73 24.04
N VAL A 99 -19.40 7.86 25.11
CA VAL A 99 -19.20 8.93 26.10
C VAL A 99 -18.05 8.52 27.01
N ASP A 100 -17.00 9.32 27.07
CA ASP A 100 -15.87 9.11 27.97
C ASP A 100 -16.33 9.32 29.42
N PRO A 101 -16.33 8.28 30.28
CA PRO A 101 -16.87 8.35 31.63
C PRO A 101 -16.07 9.27 32.56
N LEU A 102 -14.82 9.61 32.20
CA LEU A 102 -13.94 10.46 33.02
C LEU A 102 -14.05 11.95 32.66
N THR A 103 -14.39 12.28 31.41
CA THR A 103 -14.40 13.67 30.92
C THR A 103 -15.79 14.16 30.51
N GLY A 104 -16.78 13.26 30.39
CA GLY A 104 -18.13 13.57 29.91
C GLY A 104 -18.19 13.97 28.43
N GLN A 105 -17.07 13.86 27.71
CA GLN A 105 -17.01 14.18 26.28
C GLN A 105 -17.42 12.98 25.43
N THR A 106 -18.23 13.22 24.40
CA THR A 106 -18.59 12.25 23.37
C THR A 106 -17.40 12.04 22.45
N ARG A 107 -16.81 10.84 22.45
CA ARG A 107 -15.84 10.40 21.46
C ARG A 107 -16.56 9.67 20.34
N VAL A 108 -16.24 10.02 19.09
CA VAL A 108 -16.79 9.35 17.91
C VAL A 108 -15.73 8.39 17.38
N VAL A 109 -16.01 7.09 17.46
CA VAL A 109 -15.18 6.04 16.88
C VAL A 109 -15.72 5.72 15.50
N ARG A 110 -14.92 5.97 14.45
CA ARG A 110 -15.23 5.53 13.09
C ARG A 110 -14.43 4.27 12.79
N ARG A 111 -15.12 3.19 12.43
CA ARG A 111 -14.54 1.91 12.00
C ARG A 111 -14.86 1.68 10.54
N LEU A 112 -13.86 1.30 9.77
CA LEU A 112 -14.01 0.83 8.42
C LEU A 112 -13.65 -0.65 8.36
N ILE A 113 -14.65 -1.49 8.13
CA ILE A 113 -14.48 -2.92 7.97
C ILE A 113 -14.55 -3.23 6.48
N LEU A 114 -13.43 -3.66 5.91
CA LEU A 114 -13.36 -4.18 4.56
C LEU A 114 -13.29 -5.70 4.64
N SER A 115 -14.37 -6.36 4.23
CA SER A 115 -14.43 -7.83 4.15
C SER A 115 -14.08 -8.28 2.73
N ILE A 116 -13.03 -9.08 2.62
CA ILE A 116 -12.50 -9.54 1.33
C ILE A 116 -12.83 -11.04 1.20
N PRO A 117 -13.61 -11.46 0.19
CA PRO A 117 -13.89 -12.87 -0.05
C PRO A 117 -12.62 -13.63 -0.48
N PRO A 118 -12.55 -14.95 -0.24
CA PRO A 118 -11.37 -15.75 -0.56
C PRO A 118 -11.03 -15.71 -2.06
N ASP A 119 -12.02 -15.80 -2.95
CA ASP A 119 -11.81 -15.73 -4.41
C ASP A 119 -11.17 -14.40 -4.84
N VAL A 120 -11.58 -13.28 -4.21
CA VAL A 120 -10.98 -11.97 -4.47
C VAL A 120 -9.58 -11.89 -3.88
N LEU A 121 -9.35 -12.48 -2.70
CA LEU A 121 -8.04 -12.52 -2.07
C LEU A 121 -7.01 -13.29 -2.94
N GLU A 122 -7.41 -14.41 -3.52
CA GLU A 122 -6.57 -15.19 -4.46
C GLU A 122 -6.26 -14.37 -5.71
N SER A 123 -7.29 -13.83 -6.37
CA SER A 123 -7.11 -13.02 -7.58
C SER A 123 -6.26 -11.76 -7.33
N TRP A 124 -6.38 -11.18 -6.13
CA TRP A 124 -5.57 -10.03 -5.72
C TRP A 124 -4.12 -10.43 -5.48
N THR A 125 -3.87 -11.57 -4.83
CA THR A 125 -2.52 -12.10 -4.61
C THR A 125 -1.81 -12.36 -5.94
N ASP A 126 -2.50 -12.98 -6.90
CA ASP A 126 -1.97 -13.22 -8.24
C ASP A 126 -1.69 -11.91 -8.97
N ARG A 127 -2.60 -10.94 -8.87
CA ARG A 127 -2.42 -9.60 -9.45
C ARG A 127 -1.21 -8.88 -8.86
N LEU A 128 -1.01 -8.93 -7.55
CA LEU A 128 0.15 -8.34 -6.88
C LEU A 128 1.47 -8.98 -7.36
N ARG A 129 1.50 -10.31 -7.46
CA ARG A 129 2.66 -11.05 -7.99
C ARG A 129 2.93 -10.71 -9.46
N GLN A 130 1.89 -10.63 -10.28
CA GLN A 130 2.01 -10.24 -11.69
C GLN A 130 2.54 -8.82 -11.84
N HIS A 131 2.09 -7.88 -11.01
CA HIS A 131 2.56 -6.50 -11.03
C HIS A 131 4.06 -6.41 -10.67
N HIS A 132 4.48 -7.13 -9.62
CA HIS A 132 5.89 -7.23 -9.27
C HIS A 132 6.71 -7.90 -10.38
N ALA A 133 6.23 -9.01 -10.92
CA ALA A 133 6.90 -9.71 -12.01
C ALA A 133 7.05 -8.80 -13.25
N ALA A 134 6.00 -8.07 -13.64
CA ALA A 134 6.05 -7.13 -14.75
C ALA A 134 7.12 -6.04 -14.55
N TRP A 135 7.22 -5.50 -13.33
CA TRP A 135 8.26 -4.54 -12.98
C TRP A 135 9.67 -5.13 -13.08
N VAL A 136 9.89 -6.34 -12.54
CA VAL A 136 11.19 -7.04 -12.65
C VAL A 136 11.55 -7.31 -14.10
N HIS A 137 10.59 -7.78 -14.92
CA HIS A 137 10.81 -8.01 -16.35
C HIS A 137 11.17 -6.71 -17.07
N GLY A 138 10.48 -5.60 -16.75
CA GLY A 138 10.79 -4.28 -17.29
C GLY A 138 12.22 -3.82 -16.97
N LEU A 139 12.69 -4.05 -15.73
CA LEU A 139 14.07 -3.76 -15.34
C LEU A 139 15.09 -4.61 -16.10
N LEU A 140 14.87 -5.92 -16.19
CA LEU A 140 15.77 -6.83 -16.90
C LEU A 140 15.88 -6.44 -18.39
N LEU A 141 14.76 -6.12 -19.03
CA LEU A 141 14.74 -5.63 -20.40
C LEU A 141 15.47 -4.29 -20.55
N GLY A 142 15.27 -3.35 -19.61
CA GLY A 142 15.98 -2.07 -19.60
C GLY A 142 17.50 -2.23 -19.49
N ILE A 143 17.96 -3.11 -18.61
CA ILE A 143 19.40 -3.44 -18.44
C ILE A 143 19.95 -4.09 -19.72
N ALA A 144 19.27 -5.10 -20.26
CA ALA A 144 19.70 -5.79 -21.47
C ALA A 144 19.75 -4.83 -22.67
N ALA A 145 18.73 -3.99 -22.86
CA ALA A 145 18.68 -2.99 -23.91
C ALA A 145 19.81 -1.97 -23.78
N THR A 146 20.11 -1.50 -22.56
CA THR A 146 21.22 -0.58 -22.29
C THR A 146 22.55 -1.23 -22.63
N ALA A 147 22.78 -2.48 -22.22
CA ALA A 147 24.01 -3.20 -22.52
C ALA A 147 24.23 -3.37 -24.03
N LEU A 148 23.20 -3.82 -24.75
CA LEU A 148 23.25 -3.97 -26.21
C LEU A 148 23.49 -2.63 -26.92
N LEU A 149 22.83 -1.56 -26.47
CA LEU A 149 23.01 -0.21 -26.99
C LEU A 149 24.46 0.25 -26.86
N TRP A 150 25.07 0.09 -25.67
CA TRP A 150 26.46 0.50 -25.43
C TRP A 150 27.46 -0.32 -26.25
N ILE A 151 27.26 -1.64 -26.37
CA ILE A 151 28.10 -2.49 -27.23
C ILE A 151 28.02 -2.00 -28.69
N ALA A 152 26.81 -1.78 -29.21
CA ALA A 152 26.62 -1.32 -30.58
C ALA A 152 27.22 0.08 -30.80
N ALA A 153 27.07 0.99 -29.84
CA ALA A 153 27.64 2.34 -29.91
C ALA A 153 29.17 2.32 -29.95
N LEU A 154 29.81 1.53 -29.08
CA LEU A 154 31.27 1.41 -29.04
C LEU A 154 31.83 0.77 -30.31
N LEU A 155 31.19 -0.28 -30.83
CA LEU A 155 31.57 -0.89 -32.11
C LEU A 155 31.43 0.11 -33.27
N SER A 156 30.36 0.90 -33.28
CA SER A 156 30.14 1.94 -34.29
C SER A 156 31.19 3.04 -34.22
N MET A 157 31.53 3.52 -33.02
CA MET A 157 32.60 4.50 -32.82
C MET A 157 33.95 3.96 -33.28
N ALA A 158 34.31 2.73 -32.91
CA ALA A 158 35.57 2.11 -33.31
C ALA A 158 35.66 1.92 -34.83
N GLY A 159 34.56 1.53 -35.47
CA GLY A 159 34.46 1.42 -36.93
C GLY A 159 34.64 2.78 -37.62
N LEU A 160 33.96 3.82 -37.13
CA LEU A 160 34.06 5.19 -37.67
C LEU A 160 35.45 5.79 -37.46
N ASP A 161 36.08 5.55 -36.31
CA ASP A 161 37.44 6.02 -36.02
C ASP A 161 38.45 5.41 -37.01
N ARG A 162 38.33 4.10 -37.25
CA ARG A 162 39.17 3.38 -38.21
C ARG A 162 38.94 3.83 -39.66
N TRP A 163 37.70 4.12 -40.04
CA TRP A 163 37.36 4.60 -41.39
C TRP A 163 37.83 6.03 -41.64
N THR A 164 37.78 6.90 -40.64
CA THR A 164 38.22 8.30 -40.72
C THR A 164 39.72 8.48 -40.50
N GLY A 165 40.47 7.39 -40.29
CA GLY A 165 41.91 7.43 -40.02
C GLY A 165 42.27 8.19 -38.74
N GLY A 166 41.33 8.33 -37.80
CA GLY A 166 41.53 9.06 -36.54
C GLY A 166 41.42 10.59 -36.61
N TYR A 167 41.17 11.20 -37.79
CA TYR A 167 41.16 12.66 -37.94
C TYR A 167 40.04 13.35 -37.13
N ARG A 168 38.90 12.67 -36.91
CA ARG A 168 37.73 13.21 -36.22
C ARG A 168 37.42 12.53 -34.89
N ARG A 169 38.40 11.83 -34.30
CA ARG A 169 38.19 10.97 -33.11
C ARG A 169 37.47 11.68 -31.97
N GLY A 170 37.85 12.91 -31.64
CA GLY A 170 37.22 13.69 -30.57
C GLY A 170 35.73 13.95 -30.82
N TRP A 171 35.36 14.34 -32.05
CA TRP A 171 33.96 14.59 -32.42
C TRP A 171 33.13 13.32 -32.47
N ILE A 172 33.70 12.22 -32.98
CA ILE A 172 33.02 10.91 -33.04
C ILE A 172 32.68 10.43 -31.63
N VAL A 173 33.66 10.50 -30.71
CA VAL A 173 33.47 10.10 -29.31
C VAL A 173 32.44 11.02 -28.64
N PHE A 174 32.56 12.34 -28.80
CA PHE A 174 31.64 13.29 -28.18
C PHE A 174 30.19 13.06 -28.61
N PHE A 175 29.90 13.06 -29.92
CA PHE A 175 28.54 12.88 -30.41
C PHE A 175 28.00 11.48 -30.16
N GLY A 176 28.83 10.45 -30.29
CA GLY A 176 28.38 9.09 -30.02
C GLY A 176 28.04 8.89 -28.54
N LEU A 177 28.82 9.45 -27.60
CA LEU A 177 28.52 9.36 -26.18
C LEU A 177 27.27 10.18 -25.83
N LEU A 178 27.14 11.38 -26.41
CA LEU A 178 25.95 12.21 -26.23
C LEU A 178 24.68 11.47 -26.67
N LEU A 179 24.68 10.91 -27.89
CA LEU A 179 23.53 10.21 -28.45
C LEU A 179 23.21 8.94 -27.66
N THR A 180 24.22 8.17 -27.29
CA THR A 180 24.06 6.95 -26.48
C THR A 180 23.54 7.27 -25.07
N GLY A 181 24.01 8.38 -24.48
CA GLY A 181 23.52 8.89 -23.20
C GLY A 181 22.04 9.30 -23.27
N CYS A 182 21.65 10.05 -24.30
CA CYS A 182 20.25 10.40 -24.54
C CYS A 182 19.36 9.16 -24.76
N ALA A 183 19.83 8.20 -25.56
CA ALA A 183 19.11 6.95 -25.80
C ALA A 183 18.95 6.12 -24.51
N THR A 184 20.00 6.05 -23.67
CA THR A 184 19.92 5.40 -22.36
C THR A 184 18.89 6.10 -21.47
N ALA A 185 18.91 7.42 -21.40
CA ALA A 185 17.92 8.20 -20.64
C ALA A 185 16.49 7.95 -21.13
N ALA A 186 16.29 7.83 -22.44
CA ALA A 186 14.98 7.52 -23.03
C ALA A 186 14.50 6.10 -22.66
N ILE A 187 15.38 5.08 -22.71
CA ILE A 187 15.06 3.71 -22.29
C ILE A 187 14.57 3.68 -20.85
N TRP A 188 15.31 4.31 -19.94
CA TRP A 188 14.94 4.32 -18.51
C TRP A 188 13.72 5.19 -18.23
N SER A 189 13.51 6.28 -18.98
CA SER A 189 12.29 7.08 -18.90
C SER A 189 11.07 6.26 -19.31
N TYR A 190 11.19 5.43 -20.36
CA TYR A 190 10.13 4.52 -20.80
C TYR A 190 9.83 3.46 -19.73
N VAL A 191 10.84 2.76 -19.22
CA VAL A 191 10.67 1.77 -18.13
C VAL A 191 10.01 2.44 -16.91
N TYR A 192 10.43 3.65 -16.56
CA TYR A 192 9.83 4.40 -15.47
C TYR A 192 8.35 4.72 -15.72
N LEU A 193 8.01 5.30 -16.88
CA LEU A 193 6.63 5.67 -17.21
C LEU A 193 5.70 4.44 -17.26
N THR A 194 6.15 3.36 -17.90
CA THR A 194 5.34 2.16 -18.10
C THR A 194 5.08 1.36 -16.83
N TYR A 195 6.03 1.32 -15.89
CA TYR A 195 5.91 0.46 -14.70
C TYR A 195 5.75 1.22 -13.38
N TYR A 196 5.98 2.54 -13.35
CA TYR A 196 5.79 3.35 -12.14
C TYR A 196 4.59 4.31 -12.22
N ILE A 197 4.25 4.82 -13.42
CA ILE A 197 3.18 5.82 -13.57
C ILE A 197 1.89 5.23 -14.15
N ALA A 198 1.96 4.26 -15.06
CA ALA A 198 0.80 3.48 -15.51
C ALA A 198 0.32 2.51 -14.42
#